data_AF-A0A8T4FK15-F1
#
_entry.id   AF-A0A8T4FK15-F1
#
_cell.length_a   1.000
_cell.length_b   1.000
_cell.length_c   1.000
_cell.angle_alpha   90.00
_cell.angle_beta   90.00
_cell.angle_gamma   90.00
#
_symmetry.space_group_name_H-M   'P 1'
#
loop_
_entity.id
_entity.type
_entity.pdbx_description
1 polymer ?
#
loop_
_entity_poly.entity_id
_entity_poly.type
_entity_poly.pdbx_seq_one_letter_code
_entity_poly.pdbx_strand_id
1 'polypeptide(L)'
;MSEADCKNCSVAIFFAISAAALFALSAPFSKMFLEEAAPMMTAGLLYLGAGIGMVFIWGGRKVIHRESKETALTKKDRPYVIGMILLDIAAPISLMFGLTMTTAANASLLNNFEIVATSVIALVVFKEVISKRLWLAILLVTIASILL
;
A
#
# COMPACT_ATOMS: atom_id res chain seq x y z
N MET A 1 -5.83 -21.78 -21.49
CA MET A 1 -5.29 -20.41 -21.33
C MET A 1 -6.22 -19.49 -22.12
N SER A 2 -7.32 -19.05 -21.49
CA SER A 2 -8.57 -18.66 -22.17
C SER A 2 -8.72 -17.14 -22.30
N GLU A 3 -9.20 -16.68 -23.44
CA GLU A 3 -9.53 -15.29 -23.84
C GLU A 3 -10.34 -14.44 -22.84
N ALA A 4 -10.85 -15.03 -21.75
CA ALA A 4 -11.53 -14.33 -20.66
C ALA A 4 -10.60 -13.41 -19.81
N ASP A 5 -9.28 -13.61 -19.84
CA ASP A 5 -8.32 -12.80 -19.06
C ASP A 5 -8.08 -11.40 -19.66
N CYS A 6 -8.17 -11.27 -20.99
CA CYS A 6 -7.83 -10.02 -21.69
C CYS A 6 -8.84 -8.89 -21.45
N LYS A 7 -10.13 -9.21 -21.29
CA LYS A 7 -11.19 -8.21 -21.03
C LYS A 7 -11.10 -7.65 -19.60
N ASN A 8 -10.71 -8.50 -18.65
CA ASN A 8 -10.48 -8.08 -17.26
C ASN A 8 -9.16 -7.32 -17.11
N CYS A 9 -8.16 -7.58 -17.96
CA CYS A 9 -6.89 -6.86 -17.92
C CYS A 9 -7.06 -5.36 -18.21
N SER A 10 -7.86 -4.98 -19.22
CA SER A 10 -8.13 -3.55 -19.52
C SER A 10 -8.92 -2.86 -18.39
N VAL A 11 -9.89 -3.57 -17.79
CA VAL A 11 -10.63 -3.09 -16.62
C VAL A 11 -9.72 -2.96 -15.39
N ALA A 12 -8.82 -3.91 -15.17
CA ALA A 12 -7.84 -3.88 -14.08
C ALA A 12 -6.82 -2.75 -14.25
N ILE A 13 -6.33 -2.53 -15.48
CA ILE A 13 -5.45 -1.39 -15.81
C ILE A 13 -6.19 -0.07 -15.61
N PHE A 14 -7.44 0.03 -16.05
CA PHE A 14 -8.26 1.22 -15.84
C PHE A 14 -8.49 1.50 -14.34
N PHE A 15 -8.79 0.47 -13.55
CA PHE A 15 -8.88 0.59 -12.09
C PHE A 15 -7.55 0.98 -11.45
N ALA A 16 -6.43 0.40 -11.89
CA ALA A 16 -5.11 0.72 -11.37
C ALA A 16 -4.71 2.18 -11.66
N ILE A 17 -4.93 2.65 -12.89
CA ILE A 17 -4.68 4.04 -13.28
C ILE A 17 -5.61 4.99 -12.52
N SER A 18 -6.89 4.64 -12.39
CA SER A 18 -7.87 5.44 -11.63
C SER A 18 -7.49 5.53 -10.16
N ALA A 19 -7.06 4.42 -9.55
CA ALA A 19 -6.59 4.37 -8.17
C ALA A 19 -5.32 5.21 -7.99
N ALA A 20 -4.36 5.11 -8.92
CA ALA A 20 -3.15 5.93 -8.91
C ALA A 20 -3.47 7.44 -9.03
N ALA A 21 -4.42 7.82 -9.89
CA ALA A 21 -4.87 9.20 -10.04
C ALA A 21 -5.57 9.72 -8.76
N LEU A 22 -6.49 8.92 -8.19
CA LEU A 22 -7.16 9.25 -6.92
C LEU A 22 -6.15 9.38 -5.76
N PHE A 23 -5.16 8.50 -5.70
CA PHE A 23 -4.09 8.56 -4.72
C PHE A 23 -3.24 9.83 -4.88
N ALA A 24 -2.84 10.17 -6.10
CA ALA A 24 -2.08 11.38 -6.40
C ALA A 24 -2.87 12.66 -6.04
N LEU A 25 -4.20 12.66 -6.25
CA LEU A 25 -5.08 13.77 -5.86
C LEU A 25 -5.34 13.83 -4.35
N SER A 26 -5.24 12.72 -3.63
CA SER A 26 -5.49 12.67 -2.19
C SER A 26 -4.52 13.55 -1.38
N ALA A 27 -3.25 13.64 -1.80
CA ALA A 27 -2.22 14.44 -1.13
C ALA A 27 -2.46 15.96 -1.20
N PRO A 28 -2.67 16.58 -2.39
CA PRO A 28 -2.99 18.01 -2.47
C PRO A 28 -4.36 18.32 -1.87
N PHE A 29 -5.34 17.43 -2.02
CA PHE A 29 -6.68 17.64 -1.45
C PHE A 29 -6.66 17.60 0.09
N SER A 30 -5.89 16.67 0.68
CA SER A 30 -5.68 16.62 2.14
C SER A 30 -4.92 17.84 2.64
N LYS A 31 -3.98 18.38 1.87
CA LYS A 31 -3.27 19.63 2.19
C LYS A 31 -4.21 20.84 2.24
N MET A 32 -5.12 20.97 1.27
CA MET A 32 -6.14 22.05 1.29
C MET A 32 -7.06 21.96 2.51
N PHE A 33 -7.46 20.74 2.91
CA PHE A 33 -8.28 20.54 4.11
C PHE A 33 -7.52 20.77 5.43
N LEU A 34 -6.20 20.59 5.44
CA LEU A 34 -5.33 20.80 6.60
C LEU A 34 -5.10 22.29 6.92
N GLU A 35 -5.28 23.19 5.95
CA GLU A 35 -5.16 24.64 6.18
C GLU A 35 -6.38 25.23 6.91
N GLU A 36 -7.55 24.58 6.83
CA GLU A 36 -8.79 25.07 7.44
C GLU A 36 -9.27 24.23 8.65
N ALA A 37 -8.89 22.96 8.75
CA ALA A 37 -9.33 22.05 9.81
C ALA A 37 -8.15 21.38 10.53
N ALA A 38 -8.28 21.21 11.85
CA ALA A 38 -7.27 20.53 12.67
C ALA A 38 -6.96 19.12 12.10
N PRO A 39 -5.68 18.68 12.06
CA PRO A 39 -5.25 17.42 11.45
C PRO A 39 -6.06 16.19 11.88
N MET A 40 -6.49 16.17 13.15
CA MET A 40 -7.29 15.10 13.75
C MET A 40 -8.72 15.03 13.18
N MET A 41 -9.34 16.16 12.87
CA MET A 41 -10.67 16.21 12.25
C MET A 41 -10.63 15.78 10.79
N THR A 42 -9.61 16.22 10.04
CA THR A 42 -9.42 15.83 8.63
C THR A 42 -9.20 14.33 8.48
N ALA A 43 -8.37 13.73 9.35
CA ALA A 43 -8.20 12.27 9.40
C ALA A 43 -9.52 11.55 9.74
N GLY A 44 -10.28 12.07 10.70
CA GLY A 44 -11.59 11.53 11.09
C GLY A 44 -12.63 11.56 9.96
N LEU A 45 -12.75 12.68 9.25
CA LEU A 45 -13.66 12.80 8.09
C LEU A 45 -13.25 11.88 6.94
N LEU A 46 -11.95 11.77 6.64
CA LEU A 46 -11.45 10.87 5.61
C LEU A 46 -11.75 9.40 5.94
N TYR A 47 -11.53 8.98 7.19
CA TYR A 47 -11.87 7.62 7.64
C TYR A 47 -13.38 7.36 7.63
N LEU A 48 -14.21 8.33 8.05
CA LEU A 48 -15.66 8.23 7.96
C LEU A 48 -16.12 8.12 6.50
N GLY A 49 -15.55 8.92 5.60
CA GLY A 49 -15.81 8.84 4.16
C GLY A 49 -15.44 7.47 3.58
N ALA A 50 -14.28 6.92 3.95
CA ALA A 50 -13.86 5.58 3.54
C ALA A 50 -14.81 4.49 4.09
N GLY A 51 -15.24 4.62 5.35
CA GLY A 51 -16.21 3.72 5.98
C GLY A 51 -17.56 3.73 5.26
N ILE A 52 -18.10 4.92 4.98
CA ILE A 52 -19.36 5.09 4.24
C ILE A 52 -19.22 4.53 2.81
N GLY A 53 -18.12 4.83 2.11
CA GLY A 53 -17.85 4.30 0.78
C GLY A 53 -17.80 2.77 0.75
N MET A 54 -17.16 2.14 1.74
CA MET A 54 -17.16 0.68 1.87
C MET A 54 -18.56 0.12 2.13
N VAL A 55 -19.38 0.77 2.95
CA VAL A 55 -20.78 0.36 3.18
C VAL A 55 -21.60 0.45 1.89
N PHE A 56 -21.43 1.50 1.08
CA PHE A 56 -22.09 1.63 -0.22
C PHE A 56 -21.66 0.55 -1.21
N ILE A 57 -20.36 0.27 -1.31
CA ILE A 57 -19.84 -0.80 -2.18
C ILE A 57 -20.35 -2.16 -1.72
N TRP A 58 -20.33 -2.43 -0.41
CA TRP A 58 -20.83 -3.66 0.16
C TRP A 58 -22.34 -3.84 -0.09
N GLY A 59 -23.13 -2.78 0.10
CA GLY A 59 -24.56 -2.76 -0.22
C GLY A 59 -24.85 -2.96 -1.72
N GLY A 60 -24.10 -2.27 -2.59
CA GLY A 60 -24.23 -2.39 -4.06
C GLY A 60 -23.83 -3.78 -4.58
N ARG A 61 -22.79 -4.40 -4.00
CA ARG A 61 -22.41 -5.80 -4.30
C ARG A 61 -23.53 -6.78 -3.93
N LYS A 62 -24.24 -6.54 -2.82
CA LYS A 62 -25.39 -7.33 -2.37
C LYS A 62 -26.57 -7.24 -3.35
N VAL A 63 -26.84 -6.05 -3.89
CA VAL A 63 -27.90 -5.81 -4.89
C VAL A 63 -27.57 -6.46 -6.25
N ILE A 64 -26.29 -6.47 -6.65
CA ILE A 64 -25.85 -7.00 -7.95
C ILE A 64 -25.71 -8.54 -7.97
N HIS A 65 -25.95 -9.25 -6.85
CA HIS A 65 -25.79 -10.71 -6.74
C HIS A 65 -24.43 -11.23 -7.25
N ARG A 66 -23.42 -10.35 -7.32
CA ARG A 66 -22.01 -10.74 -7.38
C ARG A 66 -21.60 -11.13 -5.97
N GLU A 67 -22.15 -12.26 -5.50
CA GLU A 67 -21.51 -13.02 -4.43
C GLU A 67 -20.25 -13.64 -5.02
N SER A 68 -19.22 -12.81 -5.22
CA SER A 68 -17.88 -13.33 -4.99
C SER A 68 -17.94 -13.84 -3.56
N LYS A 69 -17.78 -15.16 -3.39
CA LYS A 69 -17.41 -15.80 -2.13
C LYS A 69 -16.10 -15.17 -1.66
N GLU A 70 -16.15 -13.93 -1.20
CA GLU A 70 -15.07 -13.38 -0.41
C GLU A 70 -15.16 -14.13 0.91
N THR A 71 -14.20 -15.05 1.07
CA THR A 71 -14.05 -15.89 2.25
C THR A 71 -14.15 -14.98 3.46
N ALA A 72 -15.25 -15.06 4.20
CA ALA A 72 -15.43 -14.29 5.41
C ALA A 72 -14.18 -14.48 6.26
N LEU A 73 -13.52 -13.37 6.64
CA LEU A 73 -12.29 -13.37 7.43
C LEU A 73 -12.44 -14.39 8.55
N THR A 74 -11.79 -15.53 8.37
CA THR A 74 -11.97 -16.64 9.29
C THR A 74 -11.27 -16.20 10.57
N LYS A 75 -11.75 -16.64 11.74
CA LYS A 75 -11.14 -16.26 13.04
C LYS A 75 -9.61 -16.50 13.09
N LYS A 76 -9.09 -17.33 12.18
CA LYS A 76 -7.69 -17.65 11.93
C LYS A 76 -6.87 -16.54 11.26
N ASP A 77 -7.50 -15.60 10.57
CA ASP A 77 -6.85 -14.47 9.86
C ASP A 77 -6.68 -13.24 10.77
N ARG A 78 -7.47 -13.17 11.86
CA ARG A 78 -7.38 -12.10 12.87
C ARG A 78 -5.98 -11.86 13.44
N PRO A 79 -5.20 -12.90 13.86
CA PRO A 79 -3.85 -12.67 14.34
C PRO A 79 -2.92 -12.10 13.27
N TYR A 80 -3.12 -12.43 11.99
CA TYR A 80 -2.36 -11.85 10.89
C TYR A 80 -2.70 -10.38 10.67
N VAL A 81 -3.99 -10.03 10.71
CA VAL A 81 -4.44 -8.63 10.61
C VAL A 81 -3.90 -7.79 11.77
N ILE A 82 -3.96 -8.32 13.00
CA ILE A 82 -3.38 -7.64 14.18
C ILE A 82 -1.87 -7.48 14.03
N GLY A 83 -1.16 -8.52 13.56
CA GLY A 83 0.27 -8.46 13.29
C GLY A 83 0.62 -7.39 12.25
N MET A 84 -0.13 -7.31 11.16
CA MET A 84 0.03 -6.28 10.11
C MET A 84 -0.15 -4.88 10.68
N ILE A 85 -1.21 -4.63 11.46
CA ILE A 85 -1.45 -3.32 12.08
C ILE A 85 -0.31 -2.93 13.03
N LEU A 86 0.18 -3.87 13.86
CA LEU A 86 1.28 -3.61 14.79
C LEU A 86 2.59 -3.32 14.06
N LEU A 87 2.88 -4.07 12.99
CA LEU A 87 4.06 -3.85 12.13
C LEU A 87 3.98 -2.49 11.41
N ASP A 88 2.81 -2.12 10.88
CA ASP A 88 2.58 -0.83 10.22
C ASP A 88 2.71 0.36 11.17
N ILE A 89 2.42 0.19 12.46
CA ILE A 89 2.68 1.23 13.48
C ILE A 89 4.17 1.26 13.85
N ALA A 90 4.81 0.09 13.97
CA ALA A 90 6.22 0.00 14.35
C ALA A 90 7.15 0.54 13.26
N ALA A 91 6.81 0.37 11.98
CA ALA A 91 7.64 0.77 10.84
C ALA A 91 7.95 2.29 10.81
N PRO A 92 6.96 3.21 10.84
CA PRO A 92 7.23 4.65 10.90
C PRO A 92 8.00 5.06 12.16
N ILE A 93 7.73 4.42 13.32
CA ILE A 93 8.44 4.73 14.56
C ILE A 93 9.92 4.36 14.43
N SER A 94 10.21 3.14 13.96
CA SER A 94 11.58 2.67 13.72
C SER A 94 12.30 3.52 12.66
N LEU A 95 11.57 3.94 11.61
CA LEU A 95 12.07 4.85 10.59
C LEU A 95 12.38 6.24 11.18
N MET A 96 11.49 6.82 11.99
CA MET A 96 11.72 8.11 12.65
C MET A 96 12.97 8.07 13.54
N PHE A 97 13.17 6.99 14.32
CA PHE A 97 14.40 6.79 15.06
C PHE A 97 15.64 6.70 14.16
N GLY A 98 15.58 5.94 13.06
CA GLY A 98 16.68 5.84 12.09
C GLY A 98 17.02 7.18 11.42
N LEU A 99 16.01 8.01 11.15
CA LEU A 99 16.16 9.34 10.55
C LEU A 99 16.80 10.34 11.51
N THR A 100 16.53 10.27 12.82
CA THR A 100 17.16 11.17 13.81
C THR A 100 18.68 11.00 13.92
N MET A 101 19.20 9.84 13.46
CA MET A 101 20.63 9.52 13.48
C MET A 101 21.32 9.73 12.12
N THR A 102 20.60 10.27 11.13
CA THR A 102 20.98 10.19 9.71
C THR A 102 20.73 11.51 8.97
N THR A 103 21.54 11.82 7.96
CA THR A 103 21.36 13.01 7.11
C THR A 103 20.24 12.80 6.08
N ALA A 104 19.69 13.88 5.52
CA ALA A 104 18.60 13.81 4.52
C ALA A 104 18.93 12.96 3.28
N ALA A 105 20.23 12.80 2.95
CA ALA A 105 20.69 11.95 1.88
C ALA A 105 20.43 10.46 2.18
N ASN A 106 20.89 9.95 3.34
CA ASN A 106 20.67 8.54 3.66
C ASN A 106 19.22 8.26 4.09
N ALA A 107 18.47 9.28 4.53
CA ALA A 107 17.02 9.20 4.71
C ALA A 107 16.28 8.83 3.42
N SER A 108 16.61 9.50 2.32
CA SER A 108 16.05 9.21 0.99
C SER A 108 16.49 7.83 0.48
N LEU A 109 17.74 7.43 0.75
CA LEU A 109 18.22 6.08 0.43
C LEU A 109 17.50 4.99 1.23
N LEU A 110 17.29 5.17 2.54
CA LEU A 110 16.59 4.20 3.38
C LEU A 110 15.17 3.94 2.88
N ASN A 111 14.46 4.98 2.44
CA ASN A 111 13.12 4.87 1.87
C ASN A 111 13.12 4.09 0.54
N ASN A 112 14.10 4.34 -0.33
CA ASN A 112 14.28 3.55 -1.56
C ASN A 112 14.72 2.10 -1.28
N PHE A 113 15.52 1.89 -0.23
CA PHE A 113 15.96 0.57 0.20
C PHE A 113 14.84 -0.24 0.85
N GLU A 114 13.80 0.40 1.40
CA GLU A 114 12.61 -0.27 1.91
C GLU A 114 11.98 -1.19 0.86
N ILE A 115 11.86 -0.71 -0.39
CA ILE A 115 11.30 -1.49 -1.49
C ILE A 115 12.13 -2.77 -1.75
N VAL A 116 13.45 -2.66 -1.64
CA VAL A 116 14.38 -3.80 -1.73
C VAL A 116 14.18 -4.76 -0.56
N ALA A 117 14.17 -4.24 0.66
CA ALA A 117 14.00 -5.03 1.88
C ALA A 117 12.66 -5.80 1.88
N THR A 118 11.56 -5.13 1.53
CA THR A 118 10.22 -5.74 1.43
C THR A 118 10.18 -6.82 0.35
N SER A 119 10.86 -6.60 -0.79
CA SER A 119 10.96 -7.61 -1.85
C SER A 119 11.75 -8.84 -1.42
N VAL A 120 12.84 -8.66 -0.66
CA VAL A 120 13.65 -9.77 -0.13
C VAL A 120 12.88 -10.53 0.95
N ILE A 121 12.20 -9.83 1.86
CA ILE A 121 11.33 -10.45 2.87
C ILE A 121 10.22 -11.26 2.19
N ALA A 122 9.60 -10.72 1.13
CA ALA A 122 8.59 -11.43 0.34
C ALA A 122 9.15 -12.74 -0.24
N LEU A 123 10.36 -12.71 -0.83
CA LEU A 123 11.01 -13.91 -1.33
C LEU A 123 11.34 -14.91 -0.22
N VAL A 124 11.87 -14.48 0.92
CA VAL A 124 12.33 -15.39 1.98
C VAL A 124 11.14 -16.00 2.74
N VAL A 125 10.15 -15.18 3.09
CA VAL A 125 9.00 -15.58 3.92
C VAL A 125 7.90 -16.24 3.10
N PHE A 126 7.55 -15.66 1.95
CA PHE A 126 6.45 -16.14 1.10
C PHE A 126 6.93 -17.04 -0.06
N LYS A 127 8.25 -17.18 -0.26
CA LYS A 127 8.86 -17.98 -1.35
C LYS A 127 8.34 -17.60 -2.73
N GLU A 128 8.01 -16.32 -2.93
CA GLU A 128 7.56 -15.82 -4.23
C GLU A 128 8.70 -15.78 -5.25
N VAL A 129 8.36 -16.10 -6.50
CA VAL A 129 9.31 -16.18 -7.62
C VAL A 129 9.62 -14.76 -8.10
N ILE A 130 10.80 -14.25 -7.74
CA ILE A 130 11.25 -12.93 -8.19
C ILE A 130 11.66 -12.98 -9.67
N SER A 131 11.11 -12.07 -10.48
CA SER A 131 11.49 -11.90 -11.88
C SER A 131 12.91 -11.33 -12.03
N LYS A 132 13.61 -11.68 -13.12
CA LYS A 132 14.98 -11.19 -13.39
C LYS A 132 15.10 -9.65 -13.40
N ARG A 133 14.01 -8.94 -13.76
CA ARG A 133 13.96 -7.47 -13.76
C ARG A 133 14.00 -6.89 -12.34
N LEU A 134 13.31 -7.53 -11.40
CA LEU A 134 13.25 -7.07 -10.02
C LEU A 134 14.57 -7.37 -9.28
N TRP A 135 15.25 -8.45 -9.64
CA TRP A 135 16.62 -8.72 -9.18
C TRP A 135 17.62 -7.64 -9.64
N LEU A 136 17.50 -7.17 -10.89
CA LEU A 136 18.28 -6.04 -11.41
C LEU A 136 17.99 -4.73 -10.65
N ALA A 137 16.72 -4.47 -10.31
CA ALA A 137 16.34 -3.29 -9.53
C ALA A 137 16.97 -3.31 -8.13
N ILE A 138 16.95 -4.46 -7.45
CA ILE A 138 17.60 -4.64 -6.14
C ILE A 138 19.10 -4.34 -6.23
N LEU A 139 19.77 -4.86 -7.25
CA LEU A 139 21.20 -4.67 -7.46
C LEU A 139 21.55 -3.19 -7.74
N LEU A 140 20.77 -2.52 -8.59
CA LEU A 140 20.94 -1.10 -8.91
C LEU A 140 20.78 -0.20 -7.68
N VAL A 141 19.72 -0.40 -6.89
CA VAL A 141 19.47 0.39 -5.67
C VAL A 141 20.57 0.14 -4.63
N THR A 142 21.04 -1.10 -4.51
CA THR A 142 22.15 -1.44 -3.62
C THR A 142 23.45 -0.74 -4.04
N ILE A 143 23.79 -0.74 -5.33
CA ILE A 143 24.98 -0.05 -5.86
C ILE A 143 24.86 1.47 -5.64
N ALA A 144 23.69 2.06 -5.90
CA ALA A 144 23.44 3.49 -5.66
C ALA A 144 23.61 3.87 -4.18
N SER A 145 23.23 2.98 -3.27
CA SER A 145 23.36 3.18 -1.82
C SER A 145 24.81 3.05 -1.32
N ILE A 146 25.66 2.27 -2.00
CA ILE A 146 27.09 2.10 -1.65
C ILE A 146 27.94 3.26 -2.18
N LEU A 147 27.54 3.87 -3.30
CA LEU A 147 28.28 4.97 -3.95
C LEU A 147 28.08 6.34 -3.28
N LEU A 148 27.02 6.51 -2.48
CA LEU A 148 26.65 7.76 -1.82
C LEU A 148 27.22 7.84 -0.39
#